data_AF-A0A0F2NER4-F1
#
_entry.id   AF-A0A0F2NER4-F1
#
_cell.length_a   1.000
_cell.length_b   1.000
_cell.length_c   1.000
_cell.angle_alpha   90.00
_cell.angle_beta   90.00
_cell.angle_gamma   90.00
#
_symmetry.space_group_name_H-M   'P 1'
#
loop_
_entity.id
_entity.type
_entity.pdbx_description
1 polymer ?
#
loop_
_entity_poly.entity_id
_entity_poly.type
_entity_poly.pdbx_seq_one_letter_code
_entity_poly.pdbx_strand_id
1 'polypeptide(L)'
;MQPDPFGNLKDWGPVLEQVYQLADDGKLSECQPGLTRILTYRDNWRLREETLKKIGDIERPNEAMIRQVLRILTDENLYYEVRILAGEAMMALLKKNHRHFDSAIKSALSKTLENQLSIPQPPIFEEALKKLHSVTREIVGMS
;
A
#
# COMPACT_ATOMS: atom_id res chain seq x y z
N MET A 1 5.00 -17.29 -12.91
CA MET A 1 5.49 -15.97 -12.45
C MET A 1 4.47 -14.94 -12.90
N GLN A 2 4.00 -14.07 -12.02
CA GLN A 2 3.15 -12.95 -12.45
C GLN A 2 3.99 -11.96 -13.28
N PRO A 3 3.45 -11.38 -14.35
CA PRO A 3 4.18 -10.47 -15.23
C PRO A 3 4.58 -9.14 -14.55
N ASP A 4 5.66 -8.55 -15.03
CA ASP A 4 6.07 -7.17 -14.76
C ASP A 4 6.09 -6.39 -16.09
N PRO A 5 4.98 -5.73 -16.44
CA PRO A 5 4.85 -5.08 -17.75
C PRO A 5 5.47 -3.68 -17.80
N PHE A 6 5.91 -3.12 -16.67
CA PHE A 6 6.19 -1.70 -16.48
C PHE A 6 7.58 -1.22 -16.95
N GLY A 7 8.31 -2.04 -17.73
CA GLY A 7 9.57 -1.64 -18.38
C GLY A 7 10.51 -0.77 -17.53
N ASN A 8 10.92 0.38 -18.11
CA ASN A 8 11.84 1.34 -17.48
C ASN A 8 11.10 2.39 -16.63
N LEU A 9 11.24 2.31 -15.30
CA LEU A 9 10.59 3.23 -14.36
C LEU A 9 11.13 4.67 -14.36
N LYS A 10 12.24 4.92 -15.08
CA LYS A 10 12.70 6.30 -15.33
C LYS A 10 11.79 7.01 -16.33
N ASP A 11 11.22 6.26 -17.28
CA ASP A 11 10.27 6.76 -18.26
C ASP A 11 8.84 6.61 -17.71
N TRP A 12 8.49 7.51 -16.80
CA TRP A 12 7.33 7.33 -15.94
C TRP A 12 5.99 7.62 -16.59
N GLY A 13 5.95 8.38 -17.69
CA GLY A 13 4.71 8.68 -18.41
C GLY A 13 4.03 7.41 -18.92
N PRO A 14 4.70 6.60 -19.76
CA PRO A 14 4.16 5.34 -20.26
C PRO A 14 3.82 4.35 -19.15
N VAL A 15 4.62 4.30 -18.08
CA VAL A 15 4.37 3.42 -16.94
C VAL A 15 3.09 3.83 -16.20
N LEU A 16 2.85 5.13 -15.99
CA LEU A 16 1.60 5.61 -15.38
C LEU A 16 0.38 5.29 -16.24
N GLU A 17 0.46 5.56 -17.55
CA GLU A 17 -0.63 5.22 -18.48
C GLU A 17 -0.98 3.74 -18.40
N GLN A 18 0.04 2.88 -18.30
CA GLN A 18 -0.17 1.45 -18.15
C GLN A 18 -0.76 1.06 -16.79
N VAL A 19 -0.33 1.68 -15.69
CA VAL A 19 -0.93 1.46 -14.36
C VAL A 19 -2.40 1.85 -14.37
N TYR A 20 -2.75 2.99 -14.97
CA TYR A 20 -4.14 3.43 -15.07
C TYR A 20 -4.98 2.50 -15.95
N GLN A 21 -4.49 2.12 -17.13
CA GLN A 21 -5.22 1.18 -17.99
C GLN A 21 -5.47 -0.16 -17.29
N LEU A 22 -4.47 -0.70 -16.57
CA LEU A 22 -4.63 -1.94 -15.82
C LEU A 22 -5.58 -1.78 -14.63
N ALA A 23 -5.64 -0.60 -14.02
CA ALA A 23 -6.61 -0.28 -12.98
C ALA A 23 -8.04 -0.26 -13.52
N ASP A 24 -8.25 0.45 -14.63
CA ASP A 24 -9.56 0.60 -15.27
C ASP A 24 -10.07 -0.74 -15.82
N ASP A 25 -9.17 -1.60 -16.29
CA ASP A 25 -9.47 -2.97 -16.72
C ASP A 25 -9.69 -3.96 -15.56
N GLY A 26 -9.41 -3.58 -14.31
CA GLY A 26 -9.44 -4.50 -13.15
C GLY A 26 -8.31 -5.54 -13.13
N LYS A 27 -7.23 -5.32 -13.88
CA LYS A 27 -6.13 -6.28 -14.11
C LYS A 27 -4.90 -6.06 -13.24
N LEU A 28 -4.90 -5.09 -12.32
CA LEU A 28 -3.77 -4.85 -11.40
C LEU A 28 -3.35 -6.10 -10.62
N SER A 29 -4.30 -6.98 -10.30
CA SER A 29 -4.05 -8.26 -9.62
C SER A 29 -3.09 -9.17 -10.38
N GLU A 30 -2.97 -9.02 -11.71
CA GLU A 30 -2.14 -9.85 -12.58
C GLU A 30 -0.67 -9.41 -12.58
N CYS A 31 -0.38 -8.15 -12.29
CA CYS A 31 0.95 -7.55 -12.45
C CYS A 31 1.59 -7.08 -11.12
N GLN A 32 1.22 -7.71 -10.00
CA GLN A 32 1.63 -7.28 -8.66
C GLN A 32 3.16 -7.27 -8.41
N PRO A 33 4.00 -8.15 -9.02
CA PRO A 33 5.45 -8.01 -8.91
C PRO A 33 5.95 -6.69 -9.50
N GLY A 34 5.39 -6.27 -10.63
CA GLY A 34 5.68 -4.99 -11.25
C GLY A 34 5.21 -3.80 -10.41
N LEU A 35 4.01 -3.88 -9.83
CA LEU A 35 3.50 -2.86 -8.90
C LEU A 35 4.39 -2.75 -7.66
N THR A 36 4.85 -3.90 -7.13
CA THR A 36 5.79 -3.94 -6.00
C THR A 36 7.10 -3.25 -6.37
N ARG A 37 7.64 -3.52 -7.58
CA ARG A 37 8.84 -2.85 -8.09
C ARG A 37 8.66 -1.34 -8.18
N ILE A 38 7.52 -0.86 -8.68
CA ILE A 38 7.18 0.57 -8.69
C ILE A 38 7.21 1.14 -7.26
N LEU A 39 6.54 0.48 -6.31
CA LEU A 39 6.50 0.94 -4.91
C LEU A 39 7.87 0.95 -4.22
N THR A 40 8.78 0.07 -4.62
CA THR A 40 10.17 0.04 -4.13
C THR A 40 11.07 1.09 -4.80
N TYR A 41 10.73 1.55 -6.00
CA TYR A 41 11.58 2.45 -6.78
C TYR A 41 11.63 3.85 -6.16
N ARG A 42 12.79 4.22 -5.61
CA ARG A 42 12.96 5.45 -4.82
C ARG A 42 12.99 6.73 -5.66
N ASP A 43 13.52 6.65 -6.87
CA ASP A 43 13.82 7.81 -7.72
C ASP A 43 12.60 8.38 -8.46
N ASN A 44 11.40 7.82 -8.27
CA ASN A 44 10.18 8.34 -8.85
C ASN A 44 9.04 8.40 -7.84
N TRP A 45 8.92 9.55 -7.19
CA TRP A 45 7.87 9.80 -6.20
C TRP A 45 6.47 9.75 -6.83
N ARG A 46 6.31 10.30 -8.04
CA ARG A 46 5.01 10.37 -8.73
C ARG A 46 4.48 8.99 -9.07
N LEU A 47 5.33 8.10 -9.61
CA LEU A 47 4.94 6.71 -9.87
C LEU A 47 4.48 6.01 -8.59
N ARG A 48 5.18 6.24 -7.47
CA ARG A 48 4.82 5.63 -6.20
C ARG A 48 3.47 6.10 -5.71
N GLU A 49 3.22 7.41 -5.69
CA GLU A 49 1.95 7.97 -5.23
C GLU A 49 0.77 7.50 -6.08
N GLU A 50 0.88 7.61 -7.40
CA GLU A 50 -0.20 7.20 -8.31
C GLU A 50 -0.48 5.70 -8.25
N THR A 51 0.55 4.89 -8.04
CA THR A 51 0.38 3.46 -7.80
C THR A 51 -0.35 3.20 -6.49
N LEU A 52 0.03 3.87 -5.39
CA LEU A 52 -0.65 3.72 -4.09
C LEU A 52 -2.13 4.07 -4.17
N LYS A 53 -2.50 5.09 -4.95
CA LYS A 53 -3.90 5.49 -5.18
C LYS A 53 -4.74 4.41 -5.88
N LYS A 54 -4.11 3.43 -6.56
CA LYS A 54 -4.79 2.40 -7.37
C LYS A 54 -4.73 1.00 -6.78
N ILE A 55 -3.68 0.65 -6.03
CA ILE A 55 -3.54 -0.72 -5.50
C ILE A 55 -4.63 -1.11 -4.49
N GLY A 56 -5.34 -0.15 -3.91
CA GLY A 56 -6.48 -0.42 -3.01
C GLY A 56 -7.61 -1.23 -3.66
N ASP A 57 -7.65 -1.31 -4.99
CA ASP A 57 -8.67 -2.04 -5.76
C ASP A 57 -8.29 -3.49 -6.09
N ILE A 58 -7.09 -3.94 -5.73
CA ILE A 58 -6.62 -5.31 -5.98
C ILE A 58 -7.38 -6.30 -5.08
N GLU A 59 -8.02 -7.31 -5.65
CA GLU A 59 -8.82 -8.31 -4.91
C GLU A 59 -7.97 -9.32 -4.12
N ARG A 60 -6.79 -9.68 -4.63
CA ARG A 60 -5.92 -10.69 -4.00
C ARG A 60 -4.51 -10.16 -3.89
N PRO A 61 -4.28 -9.20 -2.98
CA PRO A 61 -2.95 -8.63 -2.79
C PRO A 61 -2.00 -9.72 -2.28
N ASN A 62 -0.84 -9.84 -2.91
CA ASN A 62 0.20 -10.75 -2.50
C ASN A 62 0.98 -10.16 -1.33
N GLU A 63 1.61 -11.03 -0.57
CA GLU A 63 2.35 -10.67 0.64
C GLU A 63 3.47 -9.65 0.37
N ALA A 64 4.18 -9.79 -0.75
CA ALA A 64 5.29 -8.89 -1.09
C ALA A 64 4.82 -7.44 -1.24
N MET A 65 3.70 -7.23 -1.92
CA MET A 65 3.10 -5.91 -2.10
C MET A 65 2.60 -5.34 -0.76
N ILE A 66 1.91 -6.14 0.05
CA ILE A 66 1.43 -5.71 1.37
C ILE A 66 2.61 -5.28 2.26
N ARG A 67 3.68 -6.07 2.30
CA ARG A 67 4.91 -5.74 3.03
C ARG A 67 5.56 -4.46 2.51
N GLN A 68 5.53 -4.23 1.20
CA GLN A 68 6.07 -3.00 0.62
C GLN A 68 5.24 -1.77 0.99
N VAL A 69 3.91 -1.87 1.00
CA VAL A 69 3.02 -0.79 1.49
C VAL A 69 3.30 -0.50 2.97
N LEU A 70 3.44 -1.54 3.80
CA LEU A 70 3.77 -1.40 5.21
C LEU A 70 5.14 -0.71 5.42
N ARG A 71 6.14 -1.04 4.59
CA ARG A 71 7.45 -0.35 4.61
C ARG A 71 7.33 1.12 4.26
N ILE A 72 6.50 1.50 3.28
CA ILE A 72 6.29 2.91 2.93
C ILE A 72 5.63 3.65 4.10
N LEU A 73 4.62 3.06 4.75
CA LEU A 73 3.93 3.66 5.90
C LEU A 73 4.90 4.00 7.05
N THR A 74 5.93 3.19 7.27
CA THR A 74 6.88 3.31 8.38
C THR A 74 8.21 3.95 8.04
N ASP A 75 8.48 4.27 6.77
CA ASP A 75 9.74 4.89 6.36
C ASP A 75 9.77 6.37 6.77
N GLU A 76 10.48 6.68 7.85
CA GLU A 76 10.63 8.03 8.38
C GLU A 76 11.39 8.98 7.44
N ASN A 77 12.07 8.45 6.42
CA ASN A 77 12.73 9.27 5.39
C ASN A 77 11.78 9.73 4.29
N LEU A 78 10.54 9.22 4.27
CA LEU A 78 9.52 9.65 3.34
C LEU A 78 8.67 10.78 3.92
N TYR A 79 8.28 11.71 3.06
CA TYR A 79 7.35 12.79 3.41
C TYR A 79 5.97 12.22 3.79
N TYR A 80 5.25 12.90 4.67
CA TYR A 80 4.03 12.36 5.27
C TYR A 80 2.93 12.02 4.28
N GLU A 81 2.79 12.78 3.18
CA GLU A 81 1.76 12.54 2.16
C GLU A 81 1.81 11.10 1.60
N VAL A 82 2.99 10.60 1.22
CA VAL A 82 3.10 9.24 0.68
C VAL A 82 2.91 8.16 1.74
N ARG A 83 3.25 8.47 3.00
CA ARG A 83 2.98 7.58 4.15
C ARG A 83 1.48 7.50 4.43
N ILE A 84 0.77 8.62 4.31
CA ILE A 84 -0.71 8.69 4.39
C ILE A 84 -1.33 7.87 3.26
N LEU A 85 -0.90 8.06 2.00
CA LEU A 85 -1.37 7.28 0.86
C LEU A 85 -1.15 5.77 1.05
N ALA A 86 -0.03 5.36 1.64
CA ALA A 86 0.20 3.95 1.99
C ALA A 86 -0.78 3.44 3.05
N GLY A 87 -1.11 4.28 4.05
CA GLY A 87 -2.13 3.97 5.04
C GLY A 87 -3.53 3.81 4.44
N GLU A 88 -3.90 4.70 3.52
CA GLU A 88 -5.17 4.64 2.78
C GLU A 88 -5.25 3.40 1.89
N ALA A 89 -4.20 3.11 1.14
CA ALA A 89 -4.09 1.91 0.32
C ALA A 89 -4.22 0.63 1.17
N MET A 90 -3.52 0.55 2.30
CA MET A 90 -3.63 -0.58 3.24
C MET A 90 -5.06 -0.72 3.78
N MET A 91 -5.70 0.40 4.14
CA MET A 91 -7.08 0.40 4.62
C MET A 91 -8.06 -0.15 3.57
N ALA A 92 -7.91 0.27 2.31
CA ALA A 92 -8.73 -0.21 1.20
C ALA A 92 -8.54 -1.71 0.96
N LEU A 93 -7.28 -2.17 0.94
CA LEU A 93 -6.95 -3.59 0.78
C LEU A 93 -7.53 -4.44 1.91
N LEU A 94 -7.47 -3.97 3.16
CA LEU A 94 -8.04 -4.68 4.32
C LEU A 94 -9.56 -4.79 4.21
N LYS A 95 -10.25 -3.67 3.96
CA LYS A 95 -11.72 -3.67 3.87
C LYS A 95 -12.22 -4.64 2.81
N LYS A 96 -11.59 -4.66 1.64
CA LYS A 96 -11.99 -5.55 0.53
C LYS A 96 -11.57 -7.01 0.76
N ASN A 97 -10.37 -7.24 1.30
CA ASN A 97 -9.70 -8.54 1.18
C ASN A 97 -9.19 -9.09 2.52
N HIS A 98 -9.74 -8.68 3.66
CA HIS A 98 -9.28 -9.09 4.99
C HIS A 98 -9.11 -10.60 5.21
N ARG A 99 -9.86 -11.44 4.48
CA ARG A 99 -9.75 -12.91 4.55
C ARG A 99 -8.49 -13.46 3.86
N HIS A 100 -7.90 -12.68 2.94
CA HIS A 100 -6.66 -13.02 2.24
C HIS A 100 -5.41 -12.52 2.96
N PHE A 101 -5.58 -11.72 4.02
CA PHE A 101 -4.48 -11.32 4.89
C PHE A 101 -4.22 -12.42 5.91
N ASP A 102 -3.02 -13.01 5.85
CA ASP A 102 -2.58 -13.94 6.89
C ASP A 102 -2.50 -13.25 8.26
N SER A 103 -2.75 -14.04 9.31
CA SER A 103 -2.62 -13.69 10.72
C SER A 103 -1.29 -13.01 11.05
N ALA A 104 -0.17 -13.45 10.46
CA ALA A 104 1.13 -12.84 10.70
C ALA A 104 1.21 -11.41 10.13
N ILE A 105 0.61 -11.17 8.97
CA ILE A 105 0.54 -9.83 8.36
C ILE A 105 -0.36 -8.92 9.19
N LYS A 106 -1.54 -9.41 9.61
CA LYS A 106 -2.46 -8.67 10.49
C LYS A 106 -1.77 -8.26 11.80
N SER A 107 -1.08 -9.20 12.44
CA SER A 107 -0.33 -8.93 13.68
C SER A 107 0.80 -7.92 13.46
N ALA A 108 1.58 -8.05 12.37
CA ALA A 108 2.63 -7.11 12.03
C ALA A 108 2.10 -5.70 11.80
N LEU A 109 0.95 -5.57 11.13
CA LEU A 109 0.28 -4.28 10.93
C LEU A 109 -0.20 -3.68 12.26
N SER A 110 -0.91 -4.44 13.09
CA SER A 110 -1.38 -3.96 14.40
C SER A 110 -0.23 -3.45 15.26
N LYS A 111 0.83 -4.24 15.40
CA LYS A 111 2.04 -3.86 16.16
C LYS A 111 2.70 -2.60 15.59
N THR A 112 2.73 -2.47 14.26
CA THR A 112 3.28 -1.30 13.59
C THR A 112 2.48 -0.04 13.92
N LEU A 113 1.14 -0.12 13.89
CA LEU A 113 0.26 1.00 14.19
C LEU A 113 0.35 1.41 15.65
N GLU A 114 0.40 0.44 16.58
CA GLU A 114 0.62 0.69 18.00
C GLU A 114 1.96 1.41 18.25
N ASN A 115 3.03 0.97 17.60
CA ASN A 115 4.34 1.62 17.70
C ASN A 115 4.35 3.04 17.11
N GLN A 116 3.70 3.27 15.97
CA GLN A 116 3.65 4.60 15.36
C GLN A 116 2.79 5.57 16.18
N LEU A 117 1.73 5.08 16.83
CA LEU A 117 0.84 5.87 17.68
C LEU A 117 1.37 6.08 19.11
N SER A 118 2.41 5.36 19.54
CA SER A 118 3.03 5.54 20.86
C SER A 118 4.02 6.69 20.93
N ILE A 119 4.42 7.23 19.77
CA ILE A 119 5.27 8.41 19.64
C ILE A 119 4.48 9.59 19.07
N PRO A 120 4.83 10.84 19.41
CA PRO A 120 4.21 12.01 18.79
C PRO A 120 4.39 12.00 17.26
N GLN A 121 3.29 12.11 16.53
CA GLN A 121 3.26 12.23 15.07
C GLN A 121 2.68 13.59 14.69
N PRO A 122 2.97 14.11 13.48
CA PRO A 122 2.26 15.28 13.01
C PRO A 122 0.75 15.02 12.93
N PRO A 123 -0.11 16.00 13.26
CA PRO A 123 -1.55 15.79 13.39
C PRO A 123 -2.19 15.11 12.17
N ILE A 124 -1.79 15.50 10.94
CA ILE A 124 -2.33 14.93 9.71
C ILE A 124 -2.04 13.42 9.57
N PHE A 125 -0.85 13.00 10.01
CA PHE A 125 -0.41 11.62 9.91
C PHE A 125 -0.95 10.79 11.06
N GLU A 126 -1.00 11.36 12.27
CA GLU A 126 -1.66 10.74 13.43
C GLU A 126 -3.13 10.41 13.13
N GLU A 127 -3.86 11.33 12.48
CA GLU A 127 -5.25 11.08 12.09
C GLU A 127 -5.37 9.91 11.11
N ALA A 128 -4.50 9.84 10.10
CA ALA A 128 -4.46 8.72 9.16
C ALA A 128 -4.15 7.39 9.86
N LEU A 129 -3.17 7.37 10.77
CA LEU A 129 -2.82 6.19 11.57
C LEU A 129 -3.99 5.74 12.46
N LYS A 130 -4.69 6.67 13.13
CA LYS A 130 -5.86 6.36 13.96
C LYS A 130 -6.98 5.73 13.15
N LYS A 131 -7.26 6.25 11.94
CA LYS A 131 -8.27 5.68 11.02
C LYS A 131 -7.91 4.25 10.62
N LEU A 132 -6.67 4.01 10.17
CA LEU A 132 -6.20 2.68 9.81
C LEU A 132 -6.20 1.71 11.00
N HIS A 133 -5.82 2.19 12.20
CA HIS A 133 -5.84 1.39 13.42
C HIS A 133 -7.26 0.99 13.85
N SER A 134 -8.24 1.87 13.68
CA SER A 134 -9.66 1.54 13.91
C SER A 134 -10.12 0.40 13.00
N VAL A 135 -9.85 0.50 11.70
CA VAL A 135 -10.23 -0.51 10.69
C VAL A 135 -9.51 -1.83 10.95
N THR A 136 -8.23 -1.78 11.31
CA THR A 136 -7.44 -2.98 11.63
C THR A 136 -8.03 -3.71 12.84
N ARG A 137 -8.40 -2.98 13.91
CA ARG A 137 -9.01 -3.58 15.10
C ARG A 137 -10.37 -4.22 14.82
N GLU A 138 -11.22 -3.56 14.04
CA GLU A 138 -12.52 -4.11 13.62
C GLU A 138 -12.32 -5.43 12.87
N ILE A 139 -11.42 -5.45 11.88
CA ILE A 139 -11.18 -6.63 11.05
C ILE A 139 -10.51 -7.78 11.80
N VAL A 140 -9.53 -7.47 12.66
CA VAL A 140 -8.84 -8.48 13.47
C VAL A 140 -9.77 -9.06 14.54
N GLY A 141 -10.63 -8.25 15.15
CA GLY A 141 -11.62 -8.72 16.11
C GLY A 141 -12.77 -9.56 15.51
N MET A 142 -12.95 -9.51 14.18
CA MET A 142 -13.91 -10.33 13.43
C MET A 142 -13.34 -11.68 12.95
N SER A 143 -12.02 -11.88 13.01
CA SER A 143 -11.32 -13.09 12.53
C SER A 143 -11.15 -14.12 13.64
#